data_AF-A0A829PP35-F1
#
_entry.id   AF-A0A829PP35-F1
#
_cell.length_a   1.000
_cell.length_b   1.000
_cell.length_c   1.000
_cell.angle_alpha   90.00
_cell.angle_beta   90.00
_cell.angle_gamma   90.00
#
_symmetry.space_group_name_H-M   'P 1'
#
loop_
_entity.id
_entity.type
_entity.pdbx_description
1 polymer ?
#
loop_
_entity_poly.entity_id
_entity_poly.type
_entity_poly.pdbx_seq_one_letter_code
_entity_poly.pdbx_strand_id
1 'polypeptide(L)' 'MGAALARLEARTAINLLLDRTREFAIKPDGAHWVPSIMVRRHQKLELEVSAA' A
#
# COMPACT_ATOMS: atom_id res chain seq x y z
N MET A 1 12.63 -18.43 0.64
CA MET A 1 11.33 -19.13 0.63
C MET A 1 10.11 -18.20 0.55
N GLY A 2 10.10 -16.99 1.14
CA GLY A 2 8.92 -16.10 1.10
C GLY A 2 8.68 -15.30 -0.18
N ALA A 3 9.63 -15.28 -1.14
CA ALA A 3 9.57 -14.36 -2.27
C ALA A 3 8.43 -14.62 -3.26
N ALA A 4 7.99 -15.88 -3.41
CA ALA A 4 6.87 -16.21 -4.29
C ALA A 4 5.54 -15.72 -3.68
N LEU A 5 5.32 -15.99 -2.39
CA LEU A 5 4.14 -15.55 -1.67
C LEU A 5 4.05 -14.02 -1.62
N ALA A 6 5.14 -13.32 -1.29
CA ALA A 6 5.16 -11.85 -1.25
C ALA A 6 4.77 -11.22 -2.60
N ARG A 7 5.18 -11.82 -3.73
CA ARG A 7 4.78 -11.35 -5.06
C ARG A 7 3.31 -11.61 -5.35
N LEU A 8 2.78 -12.74 -4.91
CA LEU A 8 1.37 -13.07 -5.05
C LEU A 8 0.51 -12.08 -4.25
N GLU A 9 0.86 -11.86 -2.98
CA GLU A 9 0.15 -10.92 -2.10
C GLU A 9 0.16 -9.50 -2.65
N ALA A 10 1.33 -9.00 -3.08
CA ALA A 10 1.44 -7.67 -3.67
C ALA A 10 0.56 -7.53 -4.93
N ARG A 11 0.58 -8.54 -5.82
CA ARG A 11 -0.25 -8.55 -7.03
C ARG A 11 -1.74 -8.51 -6.69
N THR A 12 -2.19 -9.39 -5.80
CA THR A 12 -3.60 -9.47 -5.42
C THR A 12 -4.08 -8.18 -4.76
N ALA A 13 -3.30 -7.62 -3.84
CA ALA A 13 -3.65 -6.38 -3.15
C ALA A 13 -3.73 -5.18 -4.10
N ILE A 14 -2.76 -5.03 -5.01
CA ILE A 14 -2.74 -3.94 -6.00
C ILE A 14 -3.91 -4.08 -6.98
N ASN A 15 -4.16 -5.29 -7.50
CA ASN A 15 -5.28 -5.51 -8.41
C ASN A 15 -6.62 -5.19 -7.72
N LEU A 16 -6.83 -5.66 -6.50
CA LEU A 16 -8.06 -5.35 -5.75
C LEU A 16 -8.25 -3.84 -5.55
N LEU A 17 -7.17 -3.11 -5.25
CA LEU A 17 -7.23 -1.66 -5.09
C LEU A 17 -7.63 -0.99 -6.41
N LEU A 18 -6.99 -1.37 -7.52
CA LEU A 18 -7.28 -0.82 -8.85
C LEU A 18 -8.69 -1.19 -9.34
N ASP A 19 -9.16 -2.40 -9.06
CA ASP A 19 -10.48 -2.87 -9.50
C ASP A 19 -11.64 -2.17 -8.75
N ARG A 20 -11.38 -1.70 -7.52
CA ARG A 20 -12.41 -1.12 -6.64
C ARG A 20 -12.38 0.40 -6.56
N THR A 21 -11.37 1.04 -7.15
CA THR A 21 -11.21 2.50 -7.09
C THR A 21 -11.02 3.09 -8.47
N ARG A 22 -11.59 4.28 -8.71
CA ARG A 22 -11.31 5.07 -9.92
C ARG A 22 -10.02 5.86 -9.79
N GLU A 23 -9.82 6.43 -8.60
CA GLU A 23 -8.60 7.13 -8.24
C GLU A 23 -8.29 6.86 -6.76
N PHE A 24 -7.01 6.92 -6.43
CA PHE A 24 -6.55 7.00 -5.06
C PHE A 24 -5.28 7.84 -4.97
N ALA A 25 -5.16 8.60 -3.88
CA ALA A 25 -4.01 9.43 -3.58
C ALA A 25 -3.61 9.26 -2.10
N ILE A 26 -2.37 9.60 -1.77
CA ILE A 26 -1.95 9.69 -0.37
C ILE A 26 -2.43 11.03 0.18
N LYS A 27 -3.10 11.02 1.33
CA LYS A 27 -3.52 12.27 2.00
C LYS A 27 -2.30 13.14 2.34
N PRO A 28 -2.43 14.47 2.41
CA PRO A 28 -1.40 15.34 2.98
C PRO A 28 -0.97 14.82 4.35
N ASP A 29 0.33 14.69 4.58
CA ASP A 29 0.95 14.10 5.78
C ASP A 29 0.47 12.67 6.14
N GLY A 30 -0.19 11.95 5.21
CA GLY A 30 -0.76 10.62 5.46
C GLY A 30 0.26 9.48 5.53
N ALA A 31 1.51 9.72 5.12
CA ALA A 31 2.57 8.72 5.04
C ALA A 31 3.58 8.86 6.18
N HIS A 32 3.51 7.97 7.16
CA HIS A 32 4.41 7.95 8.31
C HIS A 32 5.33 6.74 8.22
N TRP A 33 6.64 6.95 8.22
CA TRP A 33 7.62 5.87 8.19
C TRP A 33 7.94 5.37 9.60
N VAL A 34 8.19 4.06 9.72
CA VAL A 34 8.83 3.54 10.93
C VAL A 34 10.32 3.92 10.90
N PRO A 35 10.89 4.48 11.98
CA PRO A 35 12.32 4.73 12.06
C PRO A 35 13.05 3.39 12.25
N SER A 36 13.40 2.73 11.15
CA SER A 36 14.10 1.45 11.14
C SER A 36 15.27 1.48 10.17
N ILE A 37 16.43 1.05 10.65
CA ILE A 37 17.61 0.81 9.82
C ILE A 37 17.55 -0.54 9.08
N MET A 38 16.73 -1.49 9.55
CA MET A 38 16.67 -2.85 9.01
C MET A 38 15.66 -2.99 7.89
N VAL A 39 14.40 -2.57 8.12
CA VAL A 39 13.29 -2.78 7.18
C VAL A 39 12.50 -1.50 6.99
N ARG A 40 12.46 -1.01 5.75
CA ARG A 40 11.71 0.17 5.37
C ARG A 40 10.22 -0.16 5.23
N ARG A 41 9.37 0.45 6.07
CA ARG A 41 7.91 0.31 6.00
C ARG A 41 7.19 1.54 6.56
N HIS A 42 5.98 1.77 6.09
CA HIS A 42 5.09 2.75 6.71
C HIS A 42 4.51 2.20 8.01
N GLN A 43 4.45 3.04 9.05
CA GLN A 43 3.64 2.82 10.23
C GLN A 43 2.16 3.11 9.92
N LYS A 44 1.92 4.14 9.11
CA LYS A 44 0.60 4.56 8.64
C LYS A 44 0.71 5.06 7.21
N LEU A 45 -0.25 4.71 6.38
CA LEU A 45 -0.41 5.21 5.02
C LEU A 45 -1.89 5.51 4.78
N GLU A 46 -2.26 6.77 4.91
CA GLU A 46 -3.64 7.20 4.71
C GLU A 46 -3.91 7.56 3.25
N LEU A 47 -4.93 6.93 2.69
CA LEU A 47 -5.35 7.14 1.32
C LEU A 47 -6.65 7.94 1.28
N GLU A 48 -6.74 8.83 0.31
CA GLU A 48 -7.99 9.34 -0.24
C GLU A 48 -8.35 8.45 -1.43
N VAL A 49 -9.60 7.97 -1.49
CA VAL A 49 -10.05 7.02 -2.52
C VAL A 49 -11.38 7.47 -3.10
N SER A 50 -11.53 7.35 -4.41
CA SER A 50 -12.79 7.50 -5.12
C SER A 50 -13.29 6.12 -5.55
N ALA A 51 -14.49 5.75 -5.11
CA ALA A 51 -15.07 4.44 -5.44
C ALA A 51 -15.37 4.32 -6.94
N ALA A 52 -15.18 3.13 -7.48
CA ALA A 52 -15.49 2.82 -8.88
C ALA A 52 -16.98 2.70 -9.18
#